data_AF-W4US67-F1
#
_entry.id   AF-W4US67-F1
#
_cell.length_a   1.000
_cell.length_b   1.000
_cell.length_c   1.000
_cell.angle_alpha   90.00
_cell.angle_beta   90.00
_cell.angle_gamma   90.00
#
_symmetry.space_group_name_H-M   'P 1'
#
loop_
_entity.id
_entity.type
_entity.pdbx_description
1 polymer ?
#
loop_
_entity_poly.entity_id
_entity_poly.type
_entity_poly.pdbx_seq_one_letter_code
_entity_poly.pdbx_strand_id
1 'polypeptide(L)'
;MKVKDLIKELKKYPQDEDVCVFDWRKSAHYGNDEPHSDAIYEDISIERIELDHEDSEFIKEVYGVESASWVAITFENDDYNDEGELLVGE
;
A
#
# COMPACT_ATOMS: atom_id res chain seq x y z
N MET A 1 -2.43 -0.52 -11.86
CA MET A 1 -3.67 0.06 -12.45
C MET A 1 -3.45 1.55 -12.70
N LYS A 2 -4.10 2.19 -13.70
CA LYS A 2 -4.05 3.66 -13.84
C LYS A 2 -5.18 4.30 -13.01
N VAL A 3 -4.99 5.54 -12.55
CA VAL A 3 -5.99 6.28 -11.74
C VAL A 3 -7.38 6.30 -12.39
N LYS A 4 -7.46 6.56 -13.70
CA LYS A 4 -8.73 6.58 -14.44
C LYS A 4 -9.49 5.24 -14.38
N ASP A 5 -8.76 4.13 -14.33
CA ASP A 5 -9.33 2.80 -14.31
C ASP A 5 -9.82 2.48 -12.89
N LEU A 6 -9.05 2.89 -11.86
CA LEU A 6 -9.47 2.81 -10.46
C LEU A 6 -10.77 3.57 -10.22
N ILE A 7 -10.84 4.84 -10.65
CA ILE A 7 -12.06 5.66 -10.55
C ILE A 7 -13.24 4.99 -11.26
N LYS A 8 -13.01 4.37 -12.42
CA LYS A 8 -14.07 3.68 -13.18
C LYS A 8 -14.61 2.47 -12.42
N GLU A 9 -13.75 1.73 -11.73
CA GLU A 9 -14.17 0.59 -10.90
C GLU A 9 -14.91 1.07 -9.63
N LEU A 10 -14.38 2.08 -8.93
CA LEU A 10 -15.02 2.65 -7.73
C LEU A 10 -16.41 3.25 -8.02
N LYS A 11 -16.62 3.80 -9.22
CA LYS A 11 -17.93 4.30 -9.66
C LYS A 11 -19.04 3.25 -9.77
N LYS A 12 -18.71 1.95 -9.64
CA LYS A 12 -19.70 0.86 -9.65
C LYS A 12 -20.38 0.67 -8.29
N TYR A 13 -19.86 1.29 -7.24
CA TYR A 13 -20.35 1.18 -5.86
C TYR A 13 -21.08 2.47 -5.43
N PRO A 14 -21.91 2.45 -4.38
CA PRO A 14 -22.41 3.68 -3.76
C PRO A 14 -21.25 4.61 -3.37
N GLN A 15 -21.40 5.91 -3.63
CA GLN A 15 -20.31 6.87 -3.49
C GLN A 15 -20.18 7.43 -2.05
N ASP A 16 -21.03 6.95 -1.15
CA ASP A 16 -21.07 7.22 0.29
C ASP A 16 -20.52 6.05 1.12
N GLU A 17 -20.05 4.97 0.48
CA GLU A 17 -19.35 3.87 1.15
C GLU A 17 -17.86 4.21 1.34
N ASP A 18 -17.34 3.86 2.52
CA ASP A 18 -15.92 3.98 2.83
C ASP A 18 -15.10 2.95 2.04
N VAL A 19 -13.91 3.38 1.60
CA VAL A 19 -12.95 2.51 0.90
C VAL A 19 -11.78 2.24 1.83
N CYS A 20 -11.59 0.97 2.19
CA CYS A 20 -10.53 0.52 3.08
C CYS A 20 -9.49 -0.34 2.33
N VAL A 21 -8.30 -0.47 2.90
CA VAL A 21 -7.30 -1.45 2.45
C VAL A 21 -7.46 -2.73 3.29
N PHE A 22 -7.39 -3.89 2.63
CA PHE A 22 -7.41 -5.19 3.29
C PHE A 22 -6.05 -5.89 3.13
N ASP A 23 -5.32 -6.13 4.23
CA ASP A 23 -4.08 -6.91 4.22
C ASP A 23 -4.38 -8.39 4.47
N TRP A 24 -4.47 -9.16 3.38
CA TRP A 24 -4.69 -10.59 3.44
C TRP A 24 -3.63 -11.36 4.24
N ARG A 25 -2.38 -10.86 4.33
CA ARG A 25 -1.30 -11.53 5.07
C ARG A 25 -1.58 -11.46 6.57
N LYS A 26 -1.98 -10.28 7.05
CA LYS A 26 -2.42 -10.09 8.44
C LYS A 26 -3.60 -10.99 8.78
N SER A 27 -4.57 -11.09 7.87
CA SER A 27 -5.70 -12.00 8.04
C SER A 27 -5.27 -13.47 8.08
N ALA A 28 -4.33 -13.89 7.22
CA ALA A 28 -3.86 -15.28 7.13
C ALA A 28 -3.13 -15.75 8.40
N HIS A 29 -2.52 -14.84 9.17
CA HIS A 29 -1.87 -15.17 10.44
C HIS A 29 -2.84 -15.72 11.49
N TYR A 30 -4.14 -15.42 11.40
CA TYR A 30 -5.15 -15.89 12.36
C TYR A 30 -5.69 -17.30 12.07
N GLY A 31 -5.19 -17.98 11.02
CA GLY A 31 -5.38 -19.41 10.81
C GLY A 31 -6.80 -19.89 10.50
N ASN A 32 -7.78 -18.99 10.44
CA ASN A 32 -9.13 -19.24 9.96
C ASN A 32 -9.30 -18.50 8.64
N ASP A 33 -9.93 -19.14 7.65
CA ASP A 33 -10.21 -18.58 6.30
C ASP A 33 -11.19 -17.37 6.32
N GLU A 34 -11.44 -16.78 7.48
CA GLU A 34 -12.33 -15.64 7.67
C GLU A 34 -11.52 -14.33 7.74
N PRO A 35 -11.93 -13.29 6.99
CA PRO A 35 -11.33 -11.95 7.11
C PRO A 35 -11.42 -11.44 8.55
N HIS A 36 -10.28 -11.12 9.15
CA HIS A 36 -10.26 -10.50 10.49
C HIS A 36 -10.31 -8.98 10.36
N SER A 37 -11.06 -8.30 11.24
CA SER A 37 -11.20 -6.83 11.21
C SER A 37 -9.86 -6.11 11.38
N ASP A 38 -8.94 -6.69 12.14
CA ASP A 38 -7.60 -6.12 12.39
C ASP A 38 -6.73 -6.07 11.12
N ALA A 39 -7.16 -6.74 10.04
CA ALA A 39 -6.54 -6.70 8.72
C ALA A 39 -7.13 -5.60 7.80
N ILE A 40 -8.06 -4.79 8.30
CA ILE A 40 -8.69 -3.69 7.57
C ILE A 40 -8.09 -2.37 8.05
N TYR A 41 -7.57 -1.58 7.12
CA TYR A 41 -7.05 -0.24 7.35
C TYR A 41 -8.01 0.78 6.74
N GLU A 42 -8.68 1.55 7.59
CA GLU A 42 -9.68 2.56 7.20
C GLU A 42 -9.05 3.91 6.87
N ASP A 43 -8.00 4.28 7.60
CA ASP A 43 -7.27 5.54 7.42
C ASP A 43 -6.23 5.40 6.30
N ILE A 44 -6.68 5.66 5.07
CA ILE A 44 -5.84 5.62 3.88
C ILE A 44 -5.46 7.02 3.39
N SER A 45 -4.25 7.13 2.87
CA SER A 45 -3.73 8.34 2.23
C SER A 45 -3.34 8.07 0.77
N ILE A 46 -3.35 9.12 -0.04
CA ILE A 46 -2.90 9.06 -1.44
C ILE A 46 -1.67 9.93 -1.58
N GLU A 47 -0.56 9.31 -1.92
CA GLU A 47 0.73 9.98 -2.00
C GLU A 47 1.34 9.83 -3.39
N ARG A 48 2.00 10.90 -3.85
CA ARG A 48 2.84 10.86 -5.03
C ARG A 48 4.26 10.60 -4.56
N ILE A 49 4.80 9.45 -4.93
CA ILE A 49 6.16 9.05 -4.63
C ILE A 49 7.05 9.49 -5.79
N GLU A 50 8.00 10.37 -5.46
CA GLU A 50 9.06 10.83 -6.33
C GLU A 50 10.37 10.52 -5.64
N LEU A 51 11.26 9.82 -6.33
CA LEU A 51 12.61 9.60 -5.84
C LEU A 51 13.43 10.86 -6.06
N ASP A 52 14.33 11.13 -5.14
CA ASP A 52 15.30 12.21 -5.33
C ASP A 52 16.36 11.82 -6.36
N HIS A 53 17.20 12.78 -6.72
CA HIS A 53 18.20 12.56 -7.75
C HIS A 53 19.22 11.46 -7.39
N GLU A 54 19.58 11.34 -6.11
CA GLU A 54 20.58 10.38 -5.66
C GLU A 54 20.03 8.95 -5.75
N ASP A 55 18.81 8.73 -5.27
CA ASP A 55 18.10 7.46 -5.36
C ASP A 55 17.81 7.08 -6.82
N SER A 56 17.43 8.05 -7.66
CA SER A 56 17.22 7.84 -9.10
C SER A 56 18.48 7.36 -9.80
N GLU A 57 19.63 7.98 -9.54
CA GLU A 57 20.91 7.57 -10.14
C GLU A 57 21.36 6.20 -9.61
N PHE A 58 21.18 5.93 -8.31
CA PHE A 58 21.47 4.62 -7.71
C PHE A 58 20.66 3.50 -8.39
N ILE A 59 19.35 3.68 -8.59
CA ILE A 59 18.51 2.68 -9.26
C ILE A 59 18.98 2.42 -10.69
N LYS A 60 19.35 3.49 -11.40
CA LYS A 60 19.86 3.38 -12.77
C LYS A 60 21.18 2.63 -12.85
N GLU A 61 22.10 2.88 -11.92
CA GLU A 61 23.39 2.19 -11.86
C GLU A 61 23.22 0.71 -11.52
N VAL A 62 22.43 0.39 -10.48
CA VAL A 62 22.31 -0.98 -9.96
C VAL A 62 21.40 -1.86 -10.81
N TYR A 63 20.27 -1.32 -11.25
CA TYR A 63 19.22 -2.08 -11.93
C TYR A 63 19.14 -1.80 -13.44
N GLY A 64 19.87 -0.80 -13.95
CA GLY A 64 19.91 -0.47 -15.38
C GLY A 64 18.60 0.12 -15.92
N VAL A 65 17.72 0.62 -15.03
CA VAL A 65 16.40 1.14 -15.39
C VAL A 65 16.25 2.57 -14.86
N GLU A 66 15.57 3.41 -15.64
CA GLU A 66 15.19 4.74 -15.19
C GLU A 66 14.14 4.63 -14.09
N SER A 67 14.35 5.34 -12.98
CA SER A 67 13.31 5.50 -11.98
C SER A 67 12.09 6.24 -12.55
N ALA A 68 10.90 5.93 -12.04
CA ALA A 68 9.67 6.58 -12.44
C ALA A 68 8.95 7.10 -11.19
N SER A 69 8.14 8.14 -11.33
CA SER A 69 7.21 8.53 -10.25
C SER A 69 5.94 7.69 -10.30
N TRP A 70 5.34 7.46 -9.14
CA TRP A 70 4.08 6.75 -9.03
C TRP A 70 3.17 7.38 -7.97
N VAL A 71 1.90 6.99 -8.00
CA VAL A 71 0.93 7.34 -6.96
C VAL A 71 0.63 6.07 -6.19
N ALA A 72 0.72 6.15 -4.87
CA ALA A 72 0.48 5.06 -3.94
C ALA A 72 -0.75 5.35 -3.08
N ILE A 73 -1.45 4.27 -2.71
CA ILE A 73 -2.35 4.27 -1.55
C ILE A 73 -1.46 3.86 -0.38
N THR A 74 -1.35 4.71 0.63
CA THR A 74 -0.56 4.52 1.84
C THR A 74 -1.50 4.39 3.04
N PHE A 75 -1.04 3.72 4.09
CA PHE A 75 -1.78 3.55 5.34
C PHE A 75 -0.76 3.29 6.45
N GLU A 76 -1.08 3.72 7.67
CA GLU A 76 -0.24 3.42 8.84
C GLU A 76 -0.41 1.95 9.23
N ASN A 77 0.72 1.30 9.53
CA ASN A 77 0.72 -0.09 9.94
C ASN A 77 1.68 -0.29 11.11
N ASP A 78 1.12 -0.60 12.28
CA ASP A 78 1.88 -0.83 13.51
C ASP A 78 2.60 -2.19 13.53
N ASP A 79 2.41 -3.04 12.51
CA ASP A 79 3.07 -4.34 12.45
C ASP A 79 4.52 -4.24 11.95
N TYR A 80 4.94 -3.11 11.38
CA TYR A 80 6.27 -2.95 10.78
C TYR A 80 6.97 -1.70 11.30
N ASN A 81 8.29 -1.76 11.47
CA ASN A 81 9.09 -0.57 11.76
C ASN A 81 9.37 0.25 10.48
N ASP A 82 10.02 1.41 10.64
CA ASP A 82 10.40 2.30 9.53
C ASP A 82 11.35 1.64 8.50
N GLU A 83 11.99 0.53 8.88
CA GLU A 83 12.87 -0.27 8.02
C GLU A 83 12.09 -1.39 7.27
N GLY A 84 10.79 -1.50 7.51
CA GLY A 84 9.92 -2.53 6.93
C GLY A 84 10.09 -3.92 7.55
N GLU A 85 10.73 -4.02 8.71
CA GLU A 85 10.84 -5.26 9.46
C GLU A 85 9.58 -5.49 10.30
N LEU A 86 9.10 -6.74 10.31
CA LEU A 86 7.95 -7.15 11.10
C LEU A 86 8.29 -7.02 12.60
N LEU A 87 7.49 -6.24 13.33
CA LEU A 87 7.52 -6.13 14.77
C LEU A 87 6.90 -7.41 15.36
N VAL A 88 7.70 -8.47 15.48
CA VAL A 88 7.28 -9.70 16.17
C VAL A 88 7.13 -9.37 17.65
N GLY A 89 5.93 -9.55 18.20
CA GLY A 89 5.68 -9.34 19.63
C GLY A 89 6.66 -10.15 20.50
N GLU A 90 7.30 -9.46 21.45
CA GLU A 90 7.82 -10.07 22.69
C GLU A 90 6.67 -10.60 23.56
#